data_AF-A0AAP0J810-F1
#
_entry.id   AF-A0AAP0J810-F1
#
_cell.length_a   1.000
_cell.length_b   1.000
_cell.length_c   1.000
_cell.angle_alpha   90.00
_cell.angle_beta   90.00
_cell.angle_gamma   90.00
#
_symmetry.space_group_name_H-M   'P 1'
#
loop_
_entity.id
_entity.type
_entity.pdbx_description
1 polymer ?
#
loop_
_entity_poly.entity_id
_entity_poly.type
_entity_poly.pdbx_seq_one_letter_code
_entity_poly.pdbx_strand_id
1 'polypeptide(L)' 'MNPLTLVKRIQKINSKEAELGISEQASWHSKYKDSAYVFVGGVPFDLTEGDLLAVFAQ' A
#
# COMPACT_ATOMS: atom_id res chain seq x y z
N MET A 1 -16.09 4.32 -8.32
CA MET A 1 -15.51 3.08 -7.74
C MET A 1 -15.28 3.34 -6.25
N ASN A 2 -15.61 2.42 -5.34
CA ASN A 2 -15.56 2.68 -3.89
C ASN A 2 -14.11 2.55 -3.35
N PRO A 3 -13.53 3.57 -2.69
CA PRO A 3 -12.13 3.52 -2.22
C PRO A 3 -11.88 2.42 -1.18
N LEU A 4 -12.88 2.08 -0.35
CA LEU A 4 -12.76 1.01 0.64
C LEU A 4 -12.67 -0.39 0.01
N THR A 5 -13.18 -0.58 -1.21
CA THR A 5 -13.07 -1.86 -1.91
C THR A 5 -11.69 -2.05 -2.53
N LEU A 6 -10.96 -0.96 -2.80
CA LEU A 6 -9.57 -1.02 -3.28
C LEU A 6 -8.62 -1.49 -2.17
N VAL A 7 -8.76 -0.92 -0.97
CA VAL A 7 -7.95 -1.32 0.20
C VAL A 7 -8.14 -2.82 0.50
N LYS A 8 -9.39 -3.29 0.53
CA LYS A 8 -9.70 -4.71 0.76
C LYS A 8 -9.12 -5.64 -0.32
N ARG A 9 -9.04 -5.18 -1.57
CA ARG A 9 -8.43 -5.97 -2.65
C ARG A 9 -6.92 -6.12 -2.46
N ILE A 10 -6.22 -5.04 -2.12
CA ILE A 10 -4.78 -5.08 -1.89
C ILE A 10 -4.45 -5.98 -0.71
N GLN A 11 -5.21 -5.87 0.40
CA GLN A 11 -5.06 -6.77 1.55
C GLN A 11 -5.23 -8.24 1.15
N LYS A 12 -6.24 -8.56 0.33
CA LYS A 12 -6.46 -9.94 -0.15
C LYS A 12 -5.33 -10.45 -1.02
N ILE A 13 -4.73 -9.60 -1.85
CA ILE A 13 -3.55 -9.96 -2.66
C ILE A 13 -2.39 -10.29 -1.72
N ASN A 14 -2.08 -9.41 -0.77
CA ASN A 14 -0.98 -9.62 0.18
C ASN A 14 -1.16 -10.90 1.01
N SER A 15 -2.36 -11.18 1.52
CA SER A 15 -2.64 -12.42 2.25
C SER A 15 -2.40 -13.65 1.38
N LYS A 16 -2.85 -13.62 0.13
CA LYS A 16 -2.67 -14.75 -0.80
C LYS A 16 -1.21 -14.93 -1.22
N GLU A 17 -0.45 -13.85 -1.40
CA GLU A 17 0.99 -13.94 -1.68
C GLU A 17 1.76 -14.54 -0.48
N ALA A 18 1.40 -14.14 0.74
CA ALA A 18 1.98 -14.67 1.97
C ALA A 18 1.64 -16.16 2.18
N GLU A 19 0.38 -16.56 1.94
CA GLU A 19 -0.05 -17.96 2.00
C GLU A 19 0.70 -18.86 1.01
N LEU A 20 1.00 -18.33 -0.18
CA LEU A 20 1.72 -19.05 -1.23
C LEU A 20 3.24 -19.01 -1.08
N GLY A 21 3.78 -18.22 -0.14
CA GLY A 21 5.23 -18.08 0.08
C GLY A 21 5.96 -17.50 -1.14
N ILE A 22 5.33 -16.58 -1.86
CA ILE A 22 5.88 -15.99 -3.09
C ILE A 22 7.13 -15.16 -2.75
N SER A 23 8.20 -15.31 -3.54
CA SER A 23 9.41 -14.50 -3.38
C SER A 23 9.21 -13.06 -3.85
N GLU A 24 10.00 -12.13 -3.32
CA GLU A 24 9.93 -10.70 -3.65
C GLU A 24 9.96 -10.41 -5.16
N GLN A 25 10.72 -11.20 -5.94
CA GLN A 25 10.84 -11.06 -7.39
C GLN A 25 9.57 -11.45 -8.16
N ALA A 26 8.68 -12.21 -7.52
CA ALA A 26 7.41 -12.66 -8.09
C ALA A 26 6.19 -11.96 -7.46
N SER A 27 6.38 -11.14 -6.43
CA SER A 27 5.32 -10.32 -5.82
C SER A 27 4.83 -9.24 -6.80
N TRP A 28 3.58 -8.81 -6.64
CA TRP A 28 3.02 -7.67 -7.37
C TRP A 28 3.87 -6.38 -7.26
N HIS A 29 4.66 -6.24 -6.19
CA HIS A 29 5.61 -5.13 -6.00
C HIS A 29 6.67 -5.04 -7.11
N SER A 30 7.06 -6.16 -7.73
CA SER A 30 8.04 -6.19 -8.82
C SER A 30 7.61 -5.37 -10.04
N LYS A 31 6.30 -5.15 -10.21
CA LYS A 31 5.76 -4.28 -11.27
C LYS A 31 6.08 -2.80 -11.05
N TYR A 32 6.25 -2.38 -9.80
CA TYR A 32 6.47 -0.98 -9.40
C TYR A 32 7.90 -0.69 -8.94
N LYS A 33 8.83 -1.63 -9.16
CA LYS A 33 10.22 -1.55 -8.68
C LYS A 33 10.96 -0.26 -9.09
N ASP A 34 10.57 0.35 -10.19
CA ASP A 34 11.22 1.55 -10.76
C ASP A 34 10.62 2.86 -10.20
N SER A 35 9.65 2.79 -9.29
CA SER A 35 9.00 3.95 -8.67
C SER A 35 8.87 3.78 -7.16
N ALA A 36 9.50 4.68 -6.40
CA ALA A 36 9.36 4.74 -4.94
C ALA A 36 8.12 5.53 -4.47
N TYR A 37 7.38 6.18 -5.39
CA TYR A 37 6.21 6.96 -5.04
C TYR A 37 5.00 6.08 -4.72
N VAL A 38 4.31 6.41 -3.63
CA VAL A 38 3.07 5.75 -3.19
C VAL A 38 1.90 6.74 -3.19
N PHE A 39 0.72 6.24 -3.52
CA PHE A 39 -0.52 7.03 -3.45
C PHE A 39 -1.25 6.74 -2.13
N VAL A 40 -1.59 7.79 -1.39
CA VAL A 40 -2.36 7.70 -0.15
C VAL A 40 -3.68 8.45 -0.32
N GLY A 41 -4.78 7.80 0.02
CA GLY A 41 -6.12 8.37 -0.07
C GLY A 41 -6.98 8.01 1.14
N GLY A 42 -8.00 8.83 1.42
CA GLY A 42 -8.85 8.66 2.60
C GLY A 42 -8.24 9.19 3.90
N VAL A 43 -7.28 10.11 3.79
CA VAL A 43 -6.67 10.79 4.93
C VAL A 43 -7.66 11.81 5.51
N PRO A 44 -7.87 11.84 6.85
CA PRO A 44 -8.63 12.91 7.52
C PRO A 44 -8.12 14.31 7.18
N PHE A 45 -9.04 15.27 7.03
CA PHE A 45 -8.70 16.67 6.71
C PHE A 45 -7.96 17.40 7.85
N ASP A 46 -7.99 16.85 9.05
CA ASP A 46 -7.34 17.43 10.24
C ASP A 46 -5.85 17.08 10.33
N LEU A 47 -5.35 16.18 9.46
CA LEU A 47 -3.94 15.79 9.45
C LEU A 47 -3.10 16.74 8.61
N THR A 48 -1.95 17.13 9.15
CA THR A 48 -0.97 17.97 8.44
C THR A 48 0.05 17.14 7.68
N GLU A 49 0.81 17.76 6.78
CA GLU A 49 1.92 17.09 6.09
C GLU A 49 2.97 16.57 7.06
N GLY A 50 3.20 17.29 8.17
CA GLY A 50 4.13 16.90 9.23
C GLY A 50 3.69 15.62 9.95
N ASP A 51 2.39 15.48 10.24
CA ASP A 51 1.83 14.27 10.86
C ASP A 51 1.97 13.06 9.93
N LEU A 52 1.73 13.26 8.63
CA LEU A 52 1.92 12.20 7.63
C LEU A 52 3.39 11.77 7.56
N LEU A 53 4.33 12.71 7.52
CA LEU A 53 5.76 12.39 7.53
C LEU A 53 6.16 11.62 8.79
N ALA A 54 5.65 12.03 9.96
CA ALA A 54 5.94 11.35 11.22
C ALA A 54 5.44 9.90 11.24
N VAL A 55 4.27 9.62 10.66
CA VAL A 55 3.70 8.25 10.61
C VAL A 55 4.40 7.38 9.56
N PHE A 56 4.73 7.93 8.39
CA PHE A 56 5.30 7.15 7.28
C PHE A 56 6.83 6.98 7.36
N ALA A 57 7.51 7.63 8.32
CA ALA A 57 8.97 7.54 8.52
C ALA A 57 9.40 6.49 9.56
N GLN A 58 8.52 5.55 9.94
CA GLN A 58 8.82 4.45 10.86
C GLN A 58 9.87 3.49 10.31
#